data_AF-A0A565A5Q7-F1
#
_entry.id   AF-A0A565A5Q7-F1
#
_cell.length_a   1.000
_cell.length_b   1.000
_cell.length_c   1.000
_cell.angle_alpha   90.00
_cell.angle_beta   90.00
_cell.angle_gamma   90.00
#
_symmetry.space_group_name_H-M   'P 1'
#
loop_
_entity.id
_entity.type
_entity.pdbx_description
1 polymer ?
#
loop_
_entity_poly.entity_id
_entity_poly.type
_entity_poly.pdbx_seq_one_letter_code
_entity_poly.pdbx_strand_id
1 'polypeptide(L)'
;MKFYVNKNIKNSSNASKNLEIQYQHEELLNISNNRLLAKHGTQQNLKYKRLRDNLSDDVNNMNLKYRMNSISTYDQLSKKKLNDLDAYKKGYKNRHSKKKGLAKLDCYCEKKIFNKIDEIYELSRSMQNDEKNFKKNIYHKFGYRLILFALFPILGVIVPILFKRNGPFSNWCASECADTSTHKHNDGSYYKSPFSKAQWESFFYIHMVLSFTLIIVVLTVIIYTLVKVVKYERLKAGKGKIKGKDCYRFCKKIFL
;
A
#
# COMPACT_ATOMS: atom_id res chain seq x y z
N MET A 1 13.12 -76.87 12.17
CA MET A 1 13.44 -75.81 13.14
C MET A 1 13.28 -74.46 12.46
N LYS A 2 12.23 -73.69 12.84
CA LYS A 2 12.13 -72.21 12.79
C LYS A 2 12.31 -71.49 11.43
N PHE A 3 11.47 -70.59 10.93
CA PHE A 3 10.33 -69.85 11.47
C PHE A 3 9.45 -69.32 10.32
N TYR A 4 8.13 -69.48 10.47
CA TYR A 4 7.10 -68.62 9.87
C TYR A 4 7.12 -67.25 10.57
N VAL A 5 7.65 -66.18 9.96
CA VAL A 5 7.28 -64.79 10.29
C VAL A 5 7.69 -63.88 9.10
N ASN A 6 6.79 -63.52 8.17
CA ASN A 6 6.86 -62.17 7.54
C ASN A 6 5.66 -61.71 6.69
N LYS A 7 4.41 -62.15 6.98
CA LYS A 7 3.22 -61.57 6.30
C LYS A 7 2.29 -60.76 7.22
N ASN A 8 2.44 -60.88 8.54
CA ASN A 8 1.59 -60.17 9.52
C ASN A 8 2.08 -58.76 9.89
N ILE A 9 3.37 -58.42 9.72
CA ILE A 9 3.91 -57.11 10.13
C ILE A 9 3.45 -55.99 9.18
N LYS A 10 3.33 -56.27 7.88
CA LYS A 10 2.92 -55.26 6.88
C LYS A 10 1.42 -54.93 6.94
N ASN A 11 0.58 -55.93 7.26
CA ASN A 11 -0.86 -55.73 7.45
C ASN A 11 -1.19 -55.06 8.79
N SER A 12 -0.45 -55.38 9.86
CA SER A 12 -0.55 -54.67 11.14
C SER A 12 -0.24 -53.18 10.97
N SER A 13 0.87 -52.83 10.30
CA SER A 13 1.25 -51.42 10.09
C SER A 13 0.25 -50.61 9.26
N ASN A 14 -0.40 -51.23 8.27
CA ASN A 14 -1.45 -50.59 7.47
C ASN A 14 -2.79 -50.48 8.23
N ALA A 15 -3.12 -51.48 9.07
CA ALA A 15 -4.29 -51.41 9.93
C ALA A 15 -4.14 -50.31 11.00
N SER A 16 -2.96 -50.17 11.61
CA SER A 16 -2.66 -49.09 12.56
C SER A 16 -2.82 -47.71 11.92
N LYS A 17 -2.29 -47.52 10.69
CA LYS A 17 -2.40 -46.25 9.96
C LYS A 17 -3.84 -45.94 9.54
N ASN A 18 -4.62 -46.95 9.16
CA ASN A 18 -6.05 -46.75 8.82
C ASN A 18 -6.88 -46.41 10.06
N LEU A 19 -6.61 -47.06 11.20
CA LEU A 19 -7.26 -46.74 12.48
C LEU A 19 -6.94 -45.31 12.93
N GLU A 20 -5.70 -44.85 12.75
CA GLU A 20 -5.29 -43.48 13.09
C GLU A 20 -5.92 -42.42 12.17
N ILE A 21 -6.06 -42.72 10.87
CA ILE A 21 -6.77 -41.86 9.91
C ILE A 21 -8.28 -41.82 10.22
N GLN A 22 -8.89 -42.95 10.59
CA GLN A 22 -10.30 -43.00 10.97
C GLN A 22 -10.56 -42.23 12.26
N TYR A 23 -9.69 -42.36 13.27
CA TYR A 23 -9.79 -41.62 14.52
C TYR A 23 -9.67 -40.10 14.32
N GLN A 24 -8.72 -39.66 13.49
CA GLN A 24 -8.56 -38.24 13.12
C GLN A 24 -9.79 -37.70 12.36
N HIS A 25 -10.41 -38.53 11.51
CA HIS A 25 -11.61 -38.15 10.76
C HIS A 25 -12.87 -38.11 11.65
N GLU A 26 -13.00 -39.02 12.61
CA GLU A 26 -14.05 -38.97 13.64
C GLU A 26 -13.89 -37.76 14.56
N GLU A 27 -12.66 -37.42 14.96
CA GLU A 27 -12.38 -36.21 15.76
C GLU A 27 -12.75 -34.92 15.00
N LEU A 28 -12.42 -34.84 13.69
CA LEU A 28 -12.80 -33.72 12.83
C LEU A 28 -14.33 -33.64 12.60
N LEU A 29 -15.00 -34.77 12.42
CA LEU A 29 -16.47 -34.82 12.31
C LEU A 29 -17.14 -34.42 13.63
N ASN A 30 -16.61 -34.85 14.78
CA ASN A 30 -17.14 -34.51 16.09
C ASN A 30 -16.97 -33.01 16.41
N ILE A 31 -15.81 -32.42 16.05
CA ILE A 31 -15.57 -30.97 16.16
C ILE A 31 -16.51 -30.17 15.23
N SER A 32 -16.74 -30.66 14.00
CA SER A 32 -17.65 -30.01 13.04
C SER A 32 -19.11 -30.08 13.50
N ASN A 33 -19.54 -31.24 14.03
CA ASN A 33 -20.89 -31.45 14.55
C ASN A 33 -21.16 -30.61 15.82
N ASN A 34 -20.19 -30.51 16.73
CA ASN A 34 -20.30 -29.61 17.90
C ASN A 34 -20.40 -28.13 17.48
N ARG A 35 -19.72 -27.72 16.39
CA ARG A 35 -19.87 -26.37 15.80
C ARG A 35 -21.23 -26.16 15.11
N LEU A 36 -21.79 -27.18 14.49
CA LEU A 36 -23.12 -27.13 13.88
C LEU A 36 -24.23 -27.09 14.94
N LEU A 37 -24.11 -27.90 16.01
CA LEU A 37 -25.01 -27.87 17.16
C LEU A 37 -24.97 -26.52 17.90
N ALA A 38 -23.79 -25.92 18.08
CA ALA A 38 -23.66 -24.57 18.65
C ALA A 38 -24.31 -23.48 17.77
N LYS A 39 -24.41 -23.69 16.45
CA LYS A 39 -25.12 -22.79 15.52
C LYS A 39 -26.64 -23.01 15.51
N HIS A 40 -27.12 -24.20 15.84
CA HIS A 40 -28.55 -24.49 15.90
C HIS A 40 -29.19 -24.11 17.24
N GLY A 41 -28.39 -23.98 18.30
CA GLY A 41 -28.82 -23.55 19.64
C GLY A 41 -29.11 -22.05 19.82
N THR A 42 -29.00 -21.23 18.77
CA THR A 42 -29.24 -19.77 18.82
C THR A 42 -30.43 -19.30 17.96
N GLN A 43 -31.26 -20.21 17.45
CA GLN A 43 -32.50 -19.88 16.72
C GLN A 43 -33.80 -20.26 17.45
N GLN A 44 -33.76 -20.38 18.77
CA GLN A 44 -34.95 -20.64 19.57
C GLN A 44 -35.07 -19.57 20.66
N ASN A 45 -35.64 -18.41 20.31
CA ASN A 45 -36.62 -17.70 21.14
C ASN A 45 -37.03 -16.34 20.54
N LEU A 46 -38.33 -16.02 20.69
CA LEU A 46 -39.05 -14.76 20.44
C LEU A 46 -39.52 -14.52 19.00
N LYS A 47 -40.56 -15.21 18.54
CA LYS A 47 -42.01 -15.00 18.79
C LYS A 47 -42.67 -14.09 17.74
N TYR A 48 -43.40 -14.77 16.87
CA TYR A 48 -44.61 -14.29 16.22
C TYR A 48 -45.47 -13.40 17.13
N LYS A 49 -45.86 -12.22 16.64
CA LYS A 49 -47.20 -11.67 16.90
C LYS A 49 -47.85 -11.38 15.56
N ARG A 50 -48.91 -12.15 15.29
CA ARG A 50 -49.81 -12.07 14.14
C ARG A 50 -50.73 -10.86 14.37
N LEU A 51 -50.82 -9.93 13.42
CA LEU A 51 -52.03 -9.14 13.23
C LEU A 51 -52.24 -8.92 11.73
N ARG A 52 -53.34 -9.51 11.26
CA ARG A 52 -53.92 -9.34 9.93
C ARG A 52 -54.80 -8.09 10.01
N ASP A 53 -54.74 -7.23 8.99
CA ASP A 53 -55.91 -6.81 8.21
C ASP A 53 -55.55 -5.62 7.29
N ASN A 54 -55.72 -5.87 5.99
CA ASN A 54 -56.09 -4.99 4.87
C ASN A 54 -55.44 -3.59 4.75
N LEU A 55 -54.79 -3.33 3.59
CA LEU A 55 -55.25 -2.38 2.55
C LEU A 55 -54.08 -1.87 1.67
N SER A 56 -54.32 -1.80 0.35
CA SER A 56 -53.67 -0.95 -0.65
C SER A 56 -52.39 -1.42 -1.36
N ASP A 57 -52.59 -2.32 -2.33
CA ASP A 57 -52.25 -2.18 -3.76
C ASP A 57 -51.00 -1.38 -4.24
N ASP A 58 -50.16 -2.14 -4.95
CA ASP A 58 -49.62 -1.88 -6.30
C ASP A 58 -48.53 -0.81 -6.54
N VAL A 59 -48.23 0.09 -5.61
CA VAL A 59 -47.21 1.14 -5.89
C VAL A 59 -45.75 0.70 -5.63
N ASN A 60 -45.54 -0.35 -4.81
CA ASN A 60 -44.19 -0.70 -4.33
C ASN A 60 -43.40 -1.66 -5.25
N ASN A 61 -44.05 -2.36 -6.18
CA ASN A 61 -43.37 -3.34 -7.04
C ASN A 61 -42.60 -2.67 -8.19
N MET A 62 -43.12 -1.56 -8.73
CA MET A 62 -42.40 -0.77 -9.74
C MET A 62 -41.16 -0.08 -9.18
N ASN A 63 -41.20 0.41 -7.93
CA ASN A 63 -40.05 1.01 -7.27
C ASN A 63 -38.96 0.00 -6.91
N LEU A 64 -39.33 -1.25 -6.55
CA LEU A 64 -38.34 -2.31 -6.34
C LEU A 64 -37.69 -2.73 -7.67
N LYS A 65 -38.48 -2.83 -8.75
CA LYS A 65 -37.98 -3.14 -10.10
C LYS A 65 -37.12 -2.01 -10.66
N TYR A 66 -37.47 -0.75 -10.41
CA TYR A 66 -36.67 0.42 -10.80
C TYR A 66 -35.41 0.59 -9.94
N ARG A 67 -35.47 0.26 -8.63
CA ARG A 67 -34.30 0.25 -7.73
C ARG A 67 -33.36 -0.93 -8.00
N MET A 68 -33.89 -2.07 -8.45
CA MET A 68 -33.10 -3.24 -8.87
C MET A 68 -32.52 -3.05 -10.28
N ASN A 69 -33.23 -2.34 -11.16
CA ASN A 69 -32.72 -1.93 -12.48
C ASN A 69 -31.79 -0.70 -12.40
N SER A 70 -31.83 0.09 -11.31
CA SER A 70 -30.90 1.19 -11.05
C SER A 70 -29.64 0.76 -10.28
N ILE A 71 -29.59 -0.46 -9.75
CA ILE A 71 -28.33 -1.21 -9.57
C ILE A 71 -27.89 -1.54 -10.99
N SER A 72 -27.30 -0.53 -11.61
CA SER A 72 -26.95 -0.53 -13.02
C SER A 72 -26.16 -1.77 -13.38
N THR A 73 -26.24 -2.19 -14.63
CA THR A 73 -25.42 -3.24 -15.23
C THR A 73 -23.92 -3.11 -14.86
N TYR A 74 -23.46 -1.90 -14.53
CA TYR A 74 -22.14 -1.59 -13.96
C TYR A 74 -21.88 -2.21 -12.57
N ASP A 75 -22.85 -2.21 -11.65
CA ASP A 75 -22.72 -2.80 -10.30
C ASP A 75 -22.70 -4.33 -10.30
N GLN A 76 -23.40 -4.94 -11.26
CA GLN A 76 -23.34 -6.39 -11.46
C GLN A 76 -22.06 -6.83 -12.19
N LEU A 77 -21.58 -6.05 -13.18
CA LEU A 77 -20.26 -6.24 -13.79
C LEU A 77 -19.11 -5.95 -12.83
N SER A 78 -19.25 -4.99 -11.92
CA SER A 78 -18.24 -4.65 -10.90
C SER A 78 -18.11 -5.75 -9.84
N LYS A 79 -19.23 -6.40 -9.44
CA LYS A 79 -19.19 -7.58 -8.55
C LYS A 79 -18.41 -8.77 -9.11
N LYS A 80 -18.51 -9.04 -10.42
CA LYS A 80 -17.73 -10.12 -11.07
C LYS A 80 -16.26 -9.72 -11.31
N LYS A 81 -15.97 -8.42 -11.49
CA LYS A 81 -14.63 -7.83 -11.70
C LYS A 81 -13.83 -7.57 -10.40
N LEU A 82 -14.51 -7.35 -9.28
CA LEU A 82 -13.92 -7.26 -7.94
C LEU A 82 -13.17 -8.55 -7.56
N ASN A 83 -13.59 -9.69 -8.12
CA ASN A 83 -12.96 -10.98 -7.83
C ASN A 83 -11.44 -11.00 -8.07
N ASP A 84 -10.91 -10.35 -9.11
CA ASP A 84 -9.48 -10.41 -9.41
C ASP A 84 -8.66 -9.58 -8.41
N LEU A 85 -9.11 -8.35 -8.12
CA LEU A 85 -8.47 -7.49 -7.13
C LEU A 85 -8.61 -8.08 -5.71
N ASP A 86 -9.78 -8.61 -5.36
CA ASP A 86 -10.05 -9.18 -4.05
C ASP A 86 -9.33 -10.51 -3.87
N ALA A 87 -9.29 -11.38 -4.88
CA ALA A 87 -8.46 -12.59 -4.87
C ALA A 87 -6.98 -12.23 -4.75
N TYR A 88 -6.53 -11.21 -5.50
CA TYR A 88 -5.17 -10.70 -5.38
C TYR A 88 -4.90 -10.25 -3.94
N LYS A 89 -5.76 -9.42 -3.34
CA LYS A 89 -5.59 -8.93 -1.97
C LYS A 89 -5.62 -10.05 -0.92
N LYS A 90 -6.54 -11.02 -1.06
CA LYS A 90 -6.66 -12.18 -0.16
C LYS A 90 -5.36 -13.01 -0.13
N GLY A 91 -4.68 -13.11 -1.27
CA GLY A 91 -3.38 -13.78 -1.38
C GLY A 91 -2.19 -13.03 -0.76
N TYR A 92 -2.31 -11.78 -0.30
CA TYR A 92 -1.16 -11.02 0.22
C TYR A 92 -0.45 -11.70 1.38
N LYS A 93 -1.20 -12.26 2.36
CA LYS A 93 -0.60 -12.91 3.54
C LYS A 93 0.31 -14.06 3.12
N ASN A 94 -0.17 -14.90 2.21
CA ASN A 94 0.57 -16.04 1.67
C ASN A 94 1.78 -15.60 0.81
N ARG A 95 1.61 -14.60 -0.06
CA ARG A 95 2.74 -14.08 -0.86
C ARG A 95 3.80 -13.40 0.02
N HIS A 96 3.37 -12.71 1.06
CA HIS A 96 4.27 -12.04 2.00
C HIS A 96 5.05 -13.02 2.87
N SER A 97 4.42 -14.10 3.38
CA SER A 97 5.12 -15.12 4.18
C SER A 97 6.18 -15.88 3.39
N LYS A 98 5.96 -16.08 2.08
CA LYS A 98 6.91 -16.76 1.19
C LYS A 98 8.09 -15.89 0.73
N LYS A 99 8.02 -14.56 0.89
CA LYS A 99 9.06 -13.61 0.44
C LYS A 99 10.09 -13.34 1.53
N LYS A 100 11.34 -13.08 1.13
CA LYS A 100 12.46 -12.70 2.02
C LYS A 100 13.11 -11.38 1.55
N GLY A 101 13.81 -10.70 2.45
CA GLY A 101 14.57 -9.47 2.17
C GLY A 101 13.75 -8.36 1.49
N LEU A 102 14.32 -7.74 0.45
CA LEU A 102 13.70 -6.65 -0.31
C LEU A 102 12.36 -7.03 -0.95
N ALA A 103 12.19 -8.29 -1.37
CA ALA A 103 10.94 -8.73 -1.94
C ALA A 103 9.78 -8.63 -0.92
N LYS A 104 10.07 -8.88 0.35
CA LYS A 104 9.10 -8.77 1.45
C LYS A 104 8.71 -7.30 1.68
N LEU A 105 9.69 -6.38 1.64
CA LEU A 105 9.44 -4.94 1.70
C LEU A 105 8.61 -4.45 0.51
N ASP A 106 8.92 -4.85 -0.72
CA ASP A 106 8.11 -4.55 -1.91
C ASP A 106 6.65 -5.03 -1.73
N CYS A 107 6.47 -6.27 -1.23
CA CYS A 107 5.14 -6.82 -0.97
C CYS A 107 4.37 -5.99 0.08
N TYR A 108 5.06 -5.58 1.15
CA TYR A 108 4.48 -4.74 2.21
C TYR A 108 4.12 -3.34 1.68
N CYS A 109 5.03 -2.68 0.96
CA CYS A 109 4.82 -1.36 0.37
C CYS A 109 3.67 -1.39 -0.65
N GLU A 110 3.60 -2.42 -1.49
CA GLU A 110 2.49 -2.59 -2.43
C GLU A 110 1.15 -2.71 -1.71
N LYS A 111 1.07 -3.55 -0.67
CA LYS A 111 -0.13 -3.67 0.16
C LYS A 111 -0.51 -2.32 0.79
N LYS A 112 0.46 -1.57 1.31
CA LYS A 112 0.24 -0.26 1.92
C LYS A 112 -0.32 0.75 0.92
N ILE A 113 0.22 0.78 -0.31
CA ILE A 113 -0.29 1.63 -1.39
C ILE A 113 -1.71 1.23 -1.75
N PHE A 114 -1.99 -0.07 -1.90
CA PHE A 114 -3.33 -0.55 -2.26
C PHE A 114 -4.38 -0.16 -1.21
N ASN A 115 -4.05 -0.30 0.07
CA ASN A 115 -4.92 0.15 1.15
C ASN A 115 -5.18 1.67 1.09
N LYS A 116 -4.17 2.48 0.74
CA LYS A 116 -4.36 3.93 0.57
C LYS A 116 -5.25 4.28 -0.62
N ILE A 117 -5.16 3.52 -1.71
CA ILE A 117 -6.05 3.67 -2.86
C ILE A 117 -7.49 3.30 -2.46
N ASP A 118 -7.69 2.24 -1.66
CA ASP A 118 -9.01 1.88 -1.15
C ASP A 118 -9.61 3.00 -0.28
N GLU A 119 -8.83 3.57 0.65
CA GLU A 119 -9.26 4.72 1.46
C GLU A 119 -9.71 5.90 0.58
N ILE A 120 -9.02 6.14 -0.54
CA ILE A 120 -9.38 7.19 -1.51
C ILE A 120 -10.72 6.88 -2.18
N TYR A 121 -10.95 5.63 -2.60
CA TYR A 121 -12.22 5.22 -3.22
C TYR A 121 -13.40 5.18 -2.25
N GLU A 122 -13.16 4.90 -0.97
CA GLU A 122 -14.19 5.01 0.07
C GLU A 122 -14.55 6.46 0.31
N LEU A 123 -13.55 7.34 0.44
CA LEU A 123 -13.76 8.78 0.58
C LEU A 123 -14.51 9.36 -0.64
N SER A 124 -14.21 8.90 -1.85
CA SER A 124 -14.89 9.37 -3.06
C SER A 124 -16.37 8.97 -3.09
N ARG A 125 -16.69 7.78 -2.57
CA ARG A 125 -18.08 7.30 -2.46
C ARG A 125 -18.85 8.04 -1.38
N SER A 126 -18.23 8.30 -0.23
CA SER A 126 -18.90 9.02 0.87
C SER A 126 -19.15 10.50 0.55
N MET A 127 -18.44 11.07 -0.42
CA MET A 127 -18.51 12.49 -0.79
C MET A 127 -19.17 12.70 -2.17
N GLN A 128 -20.08 11.80 -2.59
CA GLN A 128 -20.79 11.91 -3.86
C GLN A 128 -21.39 13.32 -4.04
N ASN A 129 -21.01 13.98 -5.14
CA ASN A 129 -21.41 15.32 -5.59
C ASN A 129 -20.61 16.52 -5.05
N ASP A 130 -19.60 16.35 -4.20
CA ASP A 130 -18.73 17.44 -3.74
C ASP A 130 -17.26 17.22 -4.15
N GLU A 131 -17.01 17.33 -5.47
CA GLU A 131 -15.69 17.14 -6.08
C GLU A 131 -14.63 18.07 -5.46
N LYS A 132 -15.03 19.30 -5.12
CA LYS A 132 -14.14 20.31 -4.55
C LYS A 132 -13.66 19.89 -3.16
N ASN A 133 -14.56 19.44 -2.31
CA ASN A 133 -14.23 18.99 -0.96
C ASN A 133 -13.48 17.65 -0.98
N PHE A 134 -13.79 16.76 -1.92
CA PHE A 134 -13.04 15.53 -2.13
C PHE A 134 -11.57 15.79 -2.49
N LYS A 135 -11.31 16.66 -3.47
CA LYS A 135 -9.93 17.07 -3.85
C LYS A 135 -9.19 17.68 -2.67
N LYS A 136 -9.85 18.56 -1.91
CA LYS A 136 -9.28 19.17 -0.70
C LYS A 136 -8.90 18.13 0.35
N ASN A 137 -9.76 17.16 0.62
CA ASN A 137 -9.50 16.12 1.61
C ASN A 137 -8.38 15.16 1.18
N ILE A 138 -8.33 14.78 -0.10
CA ILE A 138 -7.20 13.99 -0.63
C ILE A 138 -5.90 14.75 -0.52
N TYR A 139 -5.88 16.02 -0.93
CA TYR A 139 -4.70 16.86 -0.83
C TYR A 139 -4.26 17.04 0.62
N HIS A 140 -5.20 17.21 1.54
CA HIS A 140 -4.91 17.33 2.96
C HIS A 140 -4.30 16.04 3.54
N LYS A 141 -4.85 14.88 3.18
CA LYS A 141 -4.43 13.58 3.74
C LYS A 141 -3.13 13.06 3.13
N PHE A 142 -2.96 13.23 1.82
CA PHE A 142 -1.87 12.64 1.03
C PHE A 142 -0.96 13.68 0.38
N GLY A 143 -1.52 14.77 -0.15
CA GLY A 143 -0.79 15.82 -0.86
C GLY A 143 0.28 16.48 0.01
N TYR A 144 -0.07 17.01 1.18
CA TYR A 144 0.91 17.68 2.06
C TYR A 144 2.07 16.77 2.46
N ARG A 145 1.82 15.48 2.71
CA ARG A 145 2.89 14.53 3.07
C ARG A 145 3.87 14.34 1.92
N LEU A 146 3.37 14.24 0.68
CA LEU A 146 4.20 14.10 -0.51
C LEU A 146 4.97 15.39 -0.81
N ILE A 147 4.33 16.55 -0.63
CA ILE A 147 4.98 17.85 -0.82
C ILE A 147 6.11 18.02 0.20
N LEU A 148 5.84 17.79 1.48
CA LEU A 148 6.87 17.84 2.53
C LEU A 148 8.04 16.89 2.23
N PHE A 149 7.75 15.67 1.76
CA PHE A 149 8.77 14.71 1.37
C PHE A 149 9.60 15.19 0.17
N ALA A 150 8.97 15.83 -0.82
CA ALA A 150 9.64 16.39 -1.99
C ALA A 150 10.41 17.70 -1.72
N LEU A 151 10.11 18.41 -0.64
CA LEU A 151 10.86 19.59 -0.21
C LEU A 151 12.20 19.23 0.44
N PHE A 152 12.33 18.03 1.00
CA PHE A 152 13.54 17.61 1.73
C PHE A 152 14.85 17.71 0.92
N PRO A 153 14.91 17.28 -0.36
CA PRO A 153 16.12 17.41 -1.16
C PRO A 153 16.52 18.87 -1.45
N ILE A 154 15.56 19.80 -1.43
CA ILE A 154 15.80 21.22 -1.70
C ILE A 154 16.73 21.82 -0.65
N LEU A 155 16.61 21.41 0.62
CA LEU A 155 17.52 21.82 1.69
C LEU A 155 18.97 21.45 1.37
N GLY A 156 19.20 20.28 0.76
CA GLY A 156 20.53 19.84 0.34
C GLY A 156 21.12 20.69 -0.79
N VAL A 157 20.28 21.30 -1.63
CA VAL A 157 20.71 22.19 -2.72
C VAL A 157 20.93 23.63 -2.24
N ILE A 158 20.20 24.08 -1.23
CA ILE A 158 20.31 25.45 -0.69
C ILE A 158 21.69 25.70 -0.07
N VAL A 159 22.24 24.75 0.68
CA VAL A 159 23.53 24.89 1.36
C VAL A 159 24.67 25.32 0.42
N PRO A 160 24.96 24.62 -0.70
CA PRO A 160 26.02 25.07 -1.62
C PRO A 160 25.72 26.40 -2.33
N ILE A 161 24.44 26.79 -2.49
CA ILE A 161 24.07 28.09 -3.07
C ILE A 161 24.41 29.23 -2.11
N LEU A 162 24.16 29.03 -0.82
CA LEU A 162 24.38 30.03 0.22
C LEU A 162 25.85 30.45 0.37
N PHE A 163 26.77 29.51 0.20
CA PHE A 163 28.23 29.72 0.33
C PHE A 163 28.95 29.90 -1.01
N LYS A 164 28.22 30.02 -2.12
CA LYS A 164 28.81 30.31 -3.43
C LYS A 164 29.37 31.74 -3.43
N ARG A 165 30.26 32.06 -4.39
CA ARG A 165 30.90 33.38 -4.53
C ARG A 165 29.95 34.59 -4.59
N ASN A 166 28.72 34.40 -5.06
CA ASN A 166 27.67 35.44 -5.10
C ASN A 166 26.57 35.23 -4.06
N GLY A 167 26.79 34.29 -3.14
CA GLY A 167 25.86 33.93 -2.09
C GLY A 167 25.91 34.91 -0.91
N PRO A 168 24.87 34.90 -0.06
CA PRO A 168 24.81 35.75 1.13
C PRO A 168 25.95 35.50 2.14
N PHE A 169 26.57 34.32 2.11
CA PHE A 169 27.72 33.98 2.97
C PHE A 169 29.04 33.94 2.20
N SER A 170 29.13 34.66 1.06
CA SER A 170 30.35 34.76 0.26
C SER A 170 31.52 35.43 1.00
N ASN A 171 31.24 36.17 2.06
CA ASN A 171 32.23 36.79 2.94
C ASN A 171 32.80 35.82 3.99
N TRP A 172 32.34 34.57 4.04
CA TRP A 172 32.92 33.54 4.90
C TRP A 172 34.05 32.81 4.20
N CYS A 173 35.14 32.57 4.92
CA CYS A 173 36.33 31.92 4.40
C CYS A 173 36.89 30.88 5.38
N ALA A 174 37.83 30.06 4.93
CA ALA A 174 38.48 29.04 5.75
C ALA A 174 39.33 29.65 6.88
N SER A 175 39.59 28.86 7.93
CA SER A 175 40.38 29.29 9.09
C SER A 175 41.80 29.73 8.71
N GLU A 176 42.42 29.08 7.74
CA GLU A 176 43.75 29.44 7.21
C GLU A 176 43.77 30.62 6.22
N CYS A 177 42.65 31.31 6.00
CA CYS A 177 42.63 32.47 5.11
C CYS A 177 43.51 33.62 5.66
N ALA A 178 44.32 34.23 4.79
CA ALA A 178 45.22 35.32 5.15
C ALA A 178 44.68 36.68 4.68
N ASP A 179 45.04 37.74 5.42
CA ASP A 179 44.71 39.10 5.03
C ASP A 179 45.48 39.50 3.76
N THR A 180 44.80 40.17 2.83
CA THR A 180 45.37 40.78 1.63
C THR A 180 44.87 42.22 1.48
N SER A 181 45.41 42.98 0.52
CA SER A 181 44.97 44.37 0.26
C SER A 181 43.47 44.49 -0.02
N THR A 182 42.86 43.44 -0.59
CA THR A 182 41.43 43.39 -0.97
C THR A 182 40.58 42.46 -0.10
N HIS A 183 41.16 41.79 0.89
CA HIS A 183 40.46 40.81 1.74
C HIS A 183 40.98 40.91 3.16
N LYS A 184 40.23 41.57 4.04
CA LYS A 184 40.64 41.83 5.43
C LYS A 184 39.65 41.21 6.41
N HIS A 185 40.16 40.67 7.51
CA HIS A 185 39.33 40.10 8.58
C HIS A 185 39.05 41.08 9.71
N ASN A 186 39.93 42.07 9.90
CA ASN A 186 39.90 42.97 11.05
C ASN A 186 38.87 44.11 10.92
N ASP A 187 38.38 44.40 9.71
CA ASP A 187 37.38 45.43 9.43
C ASP A 187 35.95 44.88 9.32
N GLY A 188 35.76 43.58 9.57
CA GLY A 188 34.47 42.91 9.47
C GLY A 188 34.00 42.65 8.04
N SER A 189 34.83 42.89 7.01
CA SER A 189 34.46 42.62 5.62
C SER A 189 34.41 41.12 5.31
N TYR A 190 35.29 40.32 5.93
CA TYR A 190 35.31 38.85 5.80
C TYR A 190 35.43 38.14 7.14
N TYR A 191 34.72 37.03 7.29
CA TYR A 191 34.69 36.22 8.52
C TYR A 191 35.42 34.90 8.32
N LYS A 192 36.28 34.54 9.28
CA LYS A 192 36.94 33.22 9.30
C LYS A 192 36.01 32.21 9.94
N SER A 193 35.73 31.13 9.24
CA SER A 193 35.08 29.97 9.81
C SER A 193 36.11 29.12 10.59
N PRO A 194 35.67 28.26 11.52
CA PRO A 194 36.56 27.36 12.24
C PRO A 194 37.10 26.21 11.36
N PHE A 195 36.61 26.08 10.13
CA PHE A 195 36.93 24.96 9.25
C PHE A 195 38.02 25.31 8.25
N SER A 196 38.88 24.35 7.96
CA SER A 196 39.86 24.50 6.90
C SER A 196 39.23 24.42 5.52
N LYS A 197 39.93 24.90 4.49
CA LYS A 197 39.49 24.82 3.10
C LYS A 197 39.26 23.37 2.69
N ALA A 198 40.13 22.46 3.09
CA ALA A 198 39.97 21.03 2.82
C ALA A 198 38.70 20.46 3.47
N GLN A 199 38.37 20.89 4.69
CA GLN A 199 37.13 20.48 5.38
C GLN A 199 35.88 21.03 4.68
N TRP A 200 35.91 22.29 4.23
CA TRP A 200 34.84 22.90 3.45
C TRP A 200 34.59 22.15 2.14
N GLU A 201 35.63 21.88 1.36
CA GLU A 201 35.53 21.13 0.09
C GLU A 201 34.93 19.73 0.32
N SER A 202 35.42 19.03 1.35
CA SER A 202 34.86 17.71 1.72
C SER A 202 33.40 17.81 2.14
N PHE A 203 33.04 18.82 2.94
CA PHE A 203 31.68 19.07 3.39
C PHE A 203 30.75 19.32 2.20
N PHE A 204 31.13 20.19 1.26
CA PHE A 204 30.35 20.45 0.05
C PHE A 204 30.15 19.20 -0.79
N TYR A 205 31.21 18.40 -1.00
CA TYR A 205 31.10 17.18 -1.79
C TYR A 205 30.14 16.17 -1.14
N ILE A 206 30.28 15.92 0.17
CA ILE A 206 29.39 15.02 0.91
C ILE A 206 27.94 15.51 0.84
N HIS A 207 27.70 16.81 1.03
CA HIS A 207 26.36 17.40 0.93
C HIS A 207 25.76 17.28 -0.47
N MET A 208 26.56 17.51 -1.51
CA MET A 208 26.13 17.37 -2.91
C MET A 208 25.73 15.92 -3.22
N VAL A 209 26.57 14.94 -2.85
CA VAL A 209 26.28 13.51 -3.06
C VAL A 209 25.04 13.09 -2.26
N LEU A 210 24.91 13.53 -1.01
CA LEU A 210 23.74 13.25 -0.18
C LEU A 210 22.46 13.84 -0.78
N SER A 211 22.50 15.10 -1.21
CA SER A 211 21.36 15.78 -1.86
C SER A 211 20.93 15.04 -3.12
N PHE A 212 21.88 14.70 -4.01
CA PHE A 212 21.58 13.97 -5.24
C PHE A 212 20.98 12.58 -4.96
N THR A 213 21.52 11.87 -3.95
CA THR A 213 20.99 10.59 -3.51
C THR A 213 19.55 10.72 -3.00
N LEU A 214 19.25 11.76 -2.21
CA LEU A 214 17.89 12.04 -1.72
C LEU A 214 16.93 12.35 -2.88
N ILE A 215 17.36 13.11 -3.90
CA ILE A 215 16.56 13.37 -5.10
C ILE A 215 16.20 12.04 -5.80
N ILE A 216 17.18 11.17 -6.02
CA ILE A 216 16.95 9.86 -6.64
C ILE A 216 15.96 9.02 -5.82
N VAL A 217 16.10 9.00 -4.49
CA VAL A 217 15.19 8.28 -3.61
C VAL A 217 13.76 8.81 -3.74
N VAL A 218 13.58 10.13 -3.71
CA VAL A 218 12.25 10.76 -3.87
C VAL A 218 11.63 10.39 -5.22
N LEU A 219 12.39 10.53 -6.32
CA LEU A 219 11.93 10.16 -7.65
C LEU A 219 11.55 8.68 -7.74
N THR A 220 12.36 7.80 -7.15
CA THR A 220 12.12 6.35 -7.12
C THR A 220 10.81 6.04 -6.38
N VAL A 221 10.55 6.68 -5.24
CA VAL A 221 9.30 6.52 -4.49
C VAL A 221 8.08 7.00 -5.28
N ILE A 222 8.19 8.14 -5.98
CA ILE A 222 7.12 8.68 -6.82
C ILE A 222 6.80 7.71 -7.97
N ILE A 223 7.83 7.29 -8.72
CA ILE A 223 7.68 6.35 -9.85
C ILE A 223 7.10 5.03 -9.37
N TYR A 224 7.61 4.49 -8.25
CA TYR A 224 7.10 3.27 -7.65
C TYR A 224 5.62 3.38 -7.29
N THR A 225 5.21 4.49 -6.68
CA THR A 225 3.80 4.75 -6.33
C THR A 225 2.92 4.77 -7.57
N LEU A 226 3.33 5.47 -8.64
CA LEU A 226 2.59 5.51 -9.91
C LEU A 226 2.45 4.10 -10.51
N VAL A 227 3.54 3.34 -10.60
CA VAL A 227 3.51 1.96 -11.13
C VAL A 227 2.54 1.07 -10.34
N LYS A 228 2.50 1.20 -9.00
CA LYS A 228 1.56 0.42 -8.18
C LYS A 228 0.11 0.90 -8.33
N VAL A 229 -0.15 2.20 -8.49
CA VAL A 229 -1.49 2.72 -8.81
C VAL A 229 -2.00 2.16 -10.14
N VAL A 230 -1.17 2.15 -11.18
CA VAL A 230 -1.52 1.53 -12.47
C VAL A 230 -1.84 0.05 -12.31
N LYS A 231 -1.02 -0.67 -11.55
CA LYS A 231 -1.26 -2.09 -11.26
C LYS A 231 -2.60 -2.31 -10.54
N TYR A 232 -2.94 -1.46 -9.57
CA TYR A 232 -4.20 -1.52 -8.85
C TYR A 232 -5.39 -1.35 -9.80
N GLU A 233 -5.39 -0.29 -10.63
CA GLU A 233 -6.49 -0.02 -11.57
C GLU A 233 -6.68 -1.14 -12.58
N ARG A 234 -5.59 -1.76 -13.04
CA ARG A 234 -5.67 -2.91 -13.94
C ARG A 234 -6.27 -4.14 -13.28
N LEU A 235 -5.87 -4.45 -12.04
CA LEU A 235 -6.47 -5.55 -11.28
C LEU A 235 -7.95 -5.31 -11.02
N LYS A 236 -8.33 -4.05 -10.73
CA LYS A 236 -9.73 -3.63 -10.61
C LYS A 236 -10.49 -3.77 -11.93
N ALA A 237 -9.82 -3.53 -13.07
CA ALA A 237 -10.40 -3.68 -14.40
C ALA A 237 -10.36 -5.12 -14.96
N GLY A 238 -9.83 -6.11 -14.22
CA GLY A 238 -9.65 -7.49 -14.69
C GLY A 238 -8.60 -7.65 -15.81
N LYS A 239 -7.63 -6.73 -15.91
CA LYS A 239 -6.60 -6.73 -16.95
C LYS A 239 -5.27 -7.28 -16.39
N GLY A 240 -4.64 -8.22 -17.10
CA GLY A 240 -3.40 -8.92 -16.70
C GLY A 240 -2.12 -8.05 -16.59
N LYS A 241 -0.93 -8.68 -16.47
CA LYS A 241 0.38 -8.01 -16.28
C LYS A 241 0.77 -7.06 -17.44
N ILE A 242 1.61 -6.06 -17.13
CA ILE A 242 2.04 -4.97 -18.02
C ILE A 242 3.40 -5.29 -18.68
N LYS A 243 3.58 -4.96 -19.97
CA LYS A 243 4.90 -4.69 -20.58
C LYS A 243 5.24 -3.21 -20.42
N GLY A 244 6.44 -2.83 -19.98
CA GLY A 244 6.78 -1.48 -19.50
C GLY A 244 6.29 -0.27 -20.33
N LYS A 245 6.19 -0.40 -21.67
CA LYS A 245 5.68 0.64 -22.59
C LYS A 245 4.22 1.04 -22.34
N ASP A 246 3.40 0.15 -21.79
CA ASP A 246 1.97 0.41 -21.52
C ASP A 246 1.73 1.20 -20.22
N CYS A 247 2.70 1.20 -19.29
CA CYS A 247 2.57 1.92 -18.01
C CYS A 247 2.55 3.44 -18.23
N TYR A 248 3.44 3.95 -19.09
CA TYR A 248 3.49 5.36 -19.46
C TYR A 248 2.20 5.82 -20.14
N ARG A 249 1.68 5.03 -21.09
CA ARG A 249 0.44 5.34 -21.82
C ARG A 249 -0.80 5.34 -20.91
N PHE A 250 -0.80 4.50 -19.88
CA PHE A 250 -1.87 4.47 -18.89
C PHE A 250 -1.79 5.65 -17.91
N CYS A 251 -0.59 5.99 -17.40
CA CYS A 251 -0.41 7.20 -16.60
C CYS A 251 -0.85 8.45 -17.36
N LYS A 252 -0.49 8.56 -18.65
CA LYS A 252 -0.95 9.66 -19.52
C LYS A 252 -2.47 9.73 -19.67
N LYS A 253 -3.20 8.62 -19.58
CA LYS A 253 -4.67 8.59 -19.66
C LYS A 253 -5.39 8.87 -18.34
N ILE A 254 -4.72 8.72 -17.20
CA ILE A 254 -5.31 8.91 -15.87
C ILE A 254 -5.02 10.31 -15.33
N PHE A 255 -3.84 10.85 -15.62
CA PHE A 255 -3.36 12.11 -15.03
C PHE A 255 -3.38 13.30 -15.99
N LEU A 256 -3.75 13.09 -17.25
CA LEU A 256 -3.82 14.08 -18.34
C LEU A 256 -5.17 13.90 -19.04
#